data_AF-A0A0C3C3L1-F1
#
_entry.id   AF-A0A0C3C3L1-F1
#
_cell.length_a   1.000
_cell.length_b   1.000
_cell.length_c   1.000
_cell.angle_alpha   90.00
_cell.angle_beta   90.00
_cell.angle_gamma   90.00
#
_symmetry.space_group_name_H-M   'P 1'
#
loop_
_entity.id
_entity.type
_entity.pdbx_description
1 polymer ?
#
loop_
_entity_poly.entity_id
_entity_poly.type
_entity_poly.pdbx_seq_one_letter_code
_entity_poly.pdbx_strand_id
1 'polypeptide(L)'
;MSTAYEVLKAAFSKAKPNNVESHKDIYSFILEHFDELSVNEHSPIHALTYAIRRIIHAPSFLSRIPDLLDYLWHVDKFRKRGVEISSQIMTWQKFYKNNVANNGQVRLLSAKEEKMIAGFEDQKKVAGGREAFCECTIRCCRLHIYYLCAAEESCLLPVRLPAFFPGLPRKDGEAERTDQFHWDFSKEERAKLDEAGRQSVLFVKEESEWEQIFETYWKANGWLMDSAYNETFRKKFAARFEPPYDADETVQWIEAYLKRVENMVDRLEGVFNDSKVAETRYSSLSLSALSLDAS
;
A
#
# COMPACT_ATOMS: atom_id res chain seq x y z
N MET A 1 3.33 15.76 20.31
CA MET A 1 4.08 15.59 19.05
C MET A 1 5.07 16.73 18.92
N SER A 2 6.29 16.49 18.43
CA SER A 2 7.28 17.54 18.16
C SER A 2 6.76 18.49 17.07
N THR A 3 7.05 19.79 17.19
CA THR A 3 6.78 20.80 16.15
C THR A 3 7.37 20.39 14.79
N ALA A 4 8.51 19.68 14.79
CA ALA A 4 9.13 19.16 13.57
C ALA A 4 8.27 18.12 12.84
N TYR A 5 7.49 17.29 13.56
CA TYR A 5 6.62 16.28 12.95
C TYR A 5 5.46 16.92 12.17
N GLU A 6 4.81 17.94 12.74
CA GLU A 6 3.72 18.67 12.07
C GLU A 6 4.22 19.43 10.84
N VAL A 7 5.43 19.99 10.90
CA VAL A 7 6.08 20.65 9.76
C VAL A 7 6.38 19.63 8.66
N LEU A 8 6.94 18.46 9.01
CA LEU A 8 7.23 17.40 8.06
C LEU A 8 5.96 16.82 7.41
N LYS A 9 4.91 16.60 8.21
CA LYS A 9 3.59 16.18 7.74
C LYS A 9 3.03 17.18 6.73
N ALA A 10 3.06 18.47 7.06
CA ALA A 10 2.61 19.52 6.15
C ALA A 10 3.47 19.60 4.86
N ALA A 11 4.78 19.34 4.95
CA ALA A 11 5.66 19.29 3.79
C ALA A 11 5.29 18.13 2.86
N PHE A 12 5.09 16.92 3.39
CA PHE A 12 4.64 15.76 2.61
C PHE A 12 3.28 15.98 1.94
N SER A 13 2.31 16.56 2.65
CA SER A 13 0.97 16.81 2.10
C SER A 13 0.96 17.87 0.99
N LYS A 14 1.90 18.82 1.01
CA LYS A 14 2.01 19.90 0.00
C LYS A 14 2.93 19.54 -1.16
N ALA A 15 3.85 18.60 -0.96
CA ALA A 15 4.83 18.24 -1.97
C ALA A 15 4.16 17.61 -3.19
N LYS A 16 4.58 18.08 -4.37
CA LYS A 16 4.20 17.43 -5.62
C LYS A 16 5.15 16.26 -5.87
N PRO A 17 4.67 15.04 -6.13
CA PRO A 17 5.51 13.83 -6.25
C PRO A 17 6.57 13.87 -7.36
N ASN A 18 6.41 14.77 -8.32
CA ASN A 18 7.30 14.95 -9.47
C ASN A 18 8.10 16.27 -9.39
N ASN A 19 8.11 16.96 -8.24
CA ASN A 19 8.84 18.22 -8.06
C ASN A 19 10.16 18.00 -7.32
N VAL A 20 11.27 18.15 -8.04
CA VAL A 20 12.63 18.00 -7.52
C VAL A 20 12.93 18.93 -6.33
N GLU A 21 12.39 20.15 -6.33
CA GLU A 21 12.62 21.11 -5.26
C GLU A 21 11.90 20.68 -3.99
N SER A 22 10.64 20.25 -4.11
CA SER A 22 9.90 19.68 -2.97
C SER A 22 10.59 18.46 -2.37
N HIS A 23 11.30 17.67 -3.20
CA HIS A 23 12.07 16.53 -2.71
C HIS A 23 13.28 16.98 -1.90
N LYS A 24 14.05 17.94 -2.43
CA LYS A 24 15.20 18.50 -1.72
C LYS A 24 14.80 19.10 -0.38
N ASP A 25 13.71 19.88 -0.36
CA ASP A 25 13.21 20.51 0.86
C ASP A 25 12.86 19.46 1.93
N ILE A 26 12.16 18.39 1.54
CA ILE A 26 11.83 17.28 2.46
C ILE A 26 13.10 16.58 2.96
N TYR A 27 14.04 16.24 2.07
CA TYR A 27 15.25 15.54 2.46
C TYR A 27 16.14 16.40 3.37
N SER A 28 16.35 17.66 3.03
CA SER A 28 17.08 18.62 3.86
C SER A 28 16.43 18.76 5.23
N PHE A 29 15.10 18.89 5.29
CA PHE A 29 14.38 18.98 6.56
C PHE A 29 14.57 17.72 7.42
N ILE A 30 14.46 16.52 6.83
CA ILE A 30 14.66 15.25 7.55
C ILE A 30 16.08 15.16 8.09
N LEU A 31 17.09 15.54 7.30
CA LEU A 31 18.49 15.51 7.73
C LEU A 31 18.75 16.51 8.86
N GLU A 32 18.17 17.71 8.78
CA GLU A 32 18.31 18.75 9.80
C GLU A 32 17.64 18.39 11.12
N HIS A 33 16.56 17.60 11.09
CA HIS A 33 15.75 17.25 12.26
C HIS A 33 15.81 15.75 12.58
N PHE A 34 16.84 15.04 12.10
CA PHE A 34 16.91 13.59 12.19
C PHE A 34 16.80 13.09 13.63
N ASP A 35 17.53 13.70 14.57
CA ASP A 35 17.53 13.31 15.98
C ASP A 35 16.17 13.52 16.67
N GLU A 36 15.38 14.50 16.24
CA GLU A 36 14.02 14.74 16.76
C GLU A 36 12.99 13.77 16.16
N LEU A 37 13.21 13.39 14.90
CA LEU A 37 12.34 12.48 14.16
C LEU A 37 12.62 11.01 14.52
N SER A 38 13.86 10.66 14.86
CA SER A 38 14.30 9.30 15.18
C SER A 38 13.75 8.76 16.51
N VAL A 39 13.17 9.61 17.35
CA VAL A 39 12.54 9.22 18.63
C VAL A 39 11.20 8.50 18.40
N ASN A 40 10.58 8.66 17.22
CA ASN A 40 9.40 7.89 16.84
C ASN A 40 9.83 6.65 16.05
N GLU A 41 9.59 5.46 16.59
CA GLU A 41 10.03 4.15 16.04
C GLU A 41 9.49 3.83 14.62
N HIS A 42 8.58 4.64 14.05
CA HIS A 42 7.92 4.34 12.78
C HIS A 42 7.78 5.53 11.83
N SER A 43 7.91 5.22 10.54
CA SER A 43 7.68 6.17 9.44
C SER A 43 6.23 6.71 9.46
N PRO A 44 6.03 8.03 9.42
CA PRO A 44 4.69 8.62 9.38
C PRO A 44 3.91 8.11 8.16
N ILE A 45 2.59 7.92 8.30
CA ILE A 45 1.72 7.51 7.17
C ILE A 45 1.89 8.45 5.96
N HIS A 46 2.07 9.75 6.21
CA HIS A 46 2.30 10.77 5.19
C HIS A 46 3.58 10.54 4.38
N ALA A 47 4.64 10.04 5.04
CA ALA A 47 5.89 9.70 4.36
C ALA A 47 5.71 8.48 3.45
N LEU A 48 4.99 7.45 3.93
CA LEU A 48 4.64 6.27 3.13
C LEU A 48 3.75 6.64 1.93
N THR A 49 2.70 7.42 2.17
CA THR A 49 1.81 7.86 1.09
C THR A 49 2.56 8.71 0.06
N TYR A 50 3.45 9.58 0.50
CA TYR A 50 4.31 10.34 -0.40
C TYR A 50 5.24 9.43 -1.22
N ALA A 51 5.88 8.44 -0.60
CA ALA A 51 6.72 7.45 -1.30
C ALA A 51 5.93 6.67 -2.36
N ILE A 52 4.70 6.25 -2.02
CA ILE A 52 3.79 5.59 -2.97
C ILE A 52 3.40 6.53 -4.11
N ARG A 53 3.02 7.78 -3.82
CA ARG A 53 2.71 8.79 -4.84
C ARG A 53 3.88 8.98 -5.82
N ARG A 54 5.12 8.95 -5.32
CA ARG A 54 6.33 9.01 -6.17
C ARG A 54 6.52 7.77 -7.04
N ILE A 55 6.05 6.61 -6.62
CA ILE A 55 6.08 5.41 -7.45
C ILE A 55 5.01 5.54 -8.53
N ILE A 56 3.74 5.69 -8.15
CA ILE A 56 2.59 5.60 -9.07
C ILE A 56 2.53 6.73 -10.11
N HIS A 57 3.13 7.89 -9.84
CA HIS A 57 3.22 9.02 -10.78
C HIS A 57 4.52 9.06 -11.60
N ALA A 58 5.39 8.06 -11.45
CA ALA A 58 6.58 7.93 -12.28
C ALA A 58 6.23 7.29 -13.64
N PRO A 59 6.86 7.72 -14.75
CA PRO A 59 6.64 7.12 -16.07
C PRO A 59 6.86 5.59 -16.11
N SER A 60 7.72 5.08 -15.24
CA SER A 60 8.07 3.66 -15.14
C SER A 60 7.49 2.99 -13.89
N PHE A 61 6.32 3.40 -13.39
CA PHE A 61 5.80 2.85 -12.13
C PHE A 61 5.57 1.33 -12.21
N LEU A 62 5.23 0.80 -13.39
CA LEU A 62 5.01 -0.63 -13.60
C LEU A 62 6.24 -1.47 -13.22
N SER A 63 7.46 -1.00 -13.49
CA SER A 63 8.69 -1.71 -13.10
C SER A 63 8.93 -1.70 -11.58
N ARG A 64 8.29 -0.78 -10.87
CA ARG A 64 8.41 -0.58 -9.41
C ARG A 64 7.25 -1.16 -8.62
N ILE A 65 6.37 -1.93 -9.25
CA ILE A 65 5.25 -2.59 -8.57
C ILE A 65 5.68 -3.44 -7.37
N PRO A 66 6.78 -4.22 -7.41
CA PRO A 66 7.22 -4.97 -6.23
C PRO A 66 7.40 -4.08 -5.00
N ASP A 67 8.14 -2.97 -5.12
CA ASP A 67 8.33 -2.00 -4.03
C ASP A 67 6.99 -1.37 -3.60
N LEU A 68 6.11 -1.08 -4.56
CA LEU A 68 4.79 -0.51 -4.30
C LEU A 68 3.92 -1.42 -3.44
N LEU A 69 3.95 -2.73 -3.69
CA LEU A 69 3.19 -3.71 -2.91
C LEU A 69 3.63 -3.73 -1.44
N ASP A 70 4.95 -3.65 -1.19
CA ASP A 70 5.48 -3.55 0.17
C ASP A 70 5.01 -2.28 0.87
N TYR A 71 5.05 -1.13 0.19
CA TYR A 71 4.54 0.12 0.77
C TYR A 71 3.02 0.08 1.01
N LEU A 72 2.24 -0.49 0.09
CA LEU A 72 0.78 -0.65 0.26
C LEU A 72 0.45 -1.52 1.46
N TRP A 73 1.21 -2.58 1.71
CA TRP A 73 1.04 -3.41 2.90
C TRP A 73 1.30 -2.64 4.19
N HIS A 74 2.33 -1.80 4.24
CA HIS A 74 2.58 -0.93 5.40
C HIS A 74 1.40 0.04 5.63
N VAL A 75 0.81 0.58 4.56
CA VAL A 75 -0.41 1.40 4.67
C VAL A 75 -1.59 0.57 5.23
N ASP A 76 -1.76 -0.69 4.82
CA ASP A 76 -2.82 -1.55 5.38
C ASP A 76 -2.60 -1.86 6.86
N LYS A 77 -1.34 -1.95 7.32
CA LYS A 77 -1.04 -2.04 8.76
C LYS A 77 -1.55 -0.82 9.52
N PHE A 78 -1.32 0.40 9.01
CA PHE A 78 -1.92 1.62 9.59
C PHE A 78 -3.44 1.56 9.59
N ARG A 79 -4.06 1.05 8.52
CA ARG A 79 -5.51 0.87 8.46
C ARG A 79 -6.01 -0.06 9.58
N LYS A 80 -5.41 -1.24 9.72
CA LYS A 80 -5.79 -2.22 10.76
C LYS A 80 -5.63 -1.62 12.15
N ARG A 81 -4.49 -0.97 12.39
CA ARG A 81 -4.18 -0.35 13.67
C ARG A 81 -5.19 0.75 14.01
N GLY A 82 -5.58 1.59 13.06
CA GLY A 82 -6.61 2.61 13.30
C GLY A 82 -7.98 2.03 13.67
N VAL A 83 -8.38 0.91 13.06
CA VAL A 83 -9.61 0.18 13.44
C VAL A 83 -9.50 -0.38 14.86
N GLU A 84 -8.37 -0.99 15.20
CA GLU A 84 -8.12 -1.54 16.52
C GLU A 84 -8.15 -0.47 17.61
N ILE A 85 -7.42 0.63 17.40
CA ILE A 85 -7.39 1.79 18.30
C ILE A 85 -8.79 2.36 18.49
N SER A 86 -9.56 2.50 17.40
CA SER A 86 -10.95 2.96 17.48
C SER A 86 -11.75 2.07 18.44
N SER A 87 -11.66 0.75 18.26
CA SER A 87 -12.34 -0.24 19.11
C SER A 87 -11.95 -0.14 20.59
N GLN A 88 -10.67 0.04 20.88
CA GLN A 88 -10.19 0.25 22.23
C GLN A 88 -10.76 1.54 22.83
N ILE A 89 -10.72 2.64 22.08
CA ILE A 89 -11.24 3.94 22.51
C ILE A 89 -12.74 3.84 22.83
N MET A 90 -13.53 3.20 21.97
CA MET A 90 -14.96 3.04 22.20
C MET A 90 -15.28 2.14 23.40
N THR A 91 -14.43 1.14 23.66
CA THR A 91 -14.54 0.29 24.86
C THR A 91 -14.31 1.11 26.13
N TRP A 92 -13.24 1.92 26.16
CA TRP A 92 -12.95 2.82 27.29
C TRP A 92 -14.02 3.90 27.45
N GLN A 93 -14.49 4.50 26.37
CA GLN A 93 -15.59 5.49 26.41
C GLN A 93 -16.85 4.92 27.08
N LYS A 94 -17.23 3.68 26.75
CA LYS A 94 -18.37 3.00 27.40
C LYS A 94 -18.11 2.74 28.89
N PHE A 95 -16.91 2.26 29.23
CA PHE A 95 -16.53 1.98 30.61
C PHE A 95 -16.59 3.24 31.49
N TYR A 96 -15.98 4.34 31.03
CA TYR A 96 -15.92 5.59 31.80
C TYR A 96 -17.26 6.32 31.86
N LYS A 97 -18.11 6.23 30.81
CA LYS A 97 -19.50 6.73 30.86
C LYS A 97 -20.35 6.07 31.94
N ASN A 98 -20.17 4.76 32.14
CA ASN A 98 -20.98 3.98 33.06
C ASN A 98 -20.46 4.02 34.51
N ASN A 99 -19.21 4.43 34.72
CA ASN A 99 -18.62 4.55 36.05
C ASN A 99 -18.80 5.97 36.63
N VAL A 100 -19.81 6.11 37.50
CA VAL A 100 -20.18 7.36 38.21
C VAL A 100 -19.06 7.87 39.13
N ALA A 101 -18.13 7.00 39.55
CA ALA A 101 -17.04 7.33 40.46
C ALA A 101 -15.95 8.24 39.86
N ASN A 102 -15.99 8.54 38.56
CA ASN A 102 -14.89 9.25 37.89
C ASN A 102 -14.81 10.75 38.17
N ASN A 103 -15.77 11.37 38.87
CA ASN A 103 -15.73 12.78 39.34
C ASN A 103 -15.14 13.81 38.32
N GLY A 104 -15.32 13.59 37.01
CA GLY A 104 -14.74 14.45 35.96
C GLY A 104 -13.23 14.36 35.75
N GLN A 105 -12.53 13.38 36.32
CA GLN A 105 -11.08 13.19 36.14
C GLN A 105 -10.69 12.69 34.73
N VAL A 106 -11.63 12.10 33.99
CA VAL A 106 -11.40 11.57 32.64
C VAL A 106 -12.23 12.37 31.63
N ARG A 107 -11.57 12.93 30.61
CA ARG A 107 -12.25 13.55 29.47
C ARG A 107 -12.93 12.45 28.65
N LEU A 108 -14.25 12.53 28.54
CA LEU A 108 -15.02 11.71 27.61
C LEU A 108 -14.99 12.33 26.21
N LEU A 109 -15.17 11.48 25.19
CA LEU A 109 -15.40 11.95 23.83
C LEU A 109 -16.71 12.74 23.76
N SER A 110 -16.70 13.82 22.98
CA SER A 110 -17.91 14.51 22.54
C SER A 110 -18.73 13.60 21.62
N ALA A 111 -20.03 13.89 21.48
CA ALA A 111 -20.91 13.14 20.58
C ALA A 111 -20.41 13.12 19.11
N LYS A 112 -19.72 14.18 18.68
CA LYS A 112 -19.13 14.26 17.33
C LYS A 112 -17.92 13.32 17.19
N GLU A 113 -17.01 13.33 18.15
CA GLU A 113 -15.82 12.44 18.17
C GLU A 113 -16.24 10.98 18.28
N GLU A 114 -17.19 10.67 19.16
CA GLU A 114 -17.73 9.32 19.34
C GLU A 114 -18.38 8.78 18.06
N LYS A 115 -19.23 9.57 17.39
CA LYS A 115 -19.84 9.18 16.11
C LYS A 115 -18.79 8.96 15.02
N MET A 116 -17.74 9.77 15.02
CA MET A 116 -16.66 9.68 14.05
C MET A 116 -15.84 8.40 14.26
N ILE A 117 -15.39 8.12 15.49
CA ILE A 117 -14.60 6.94 15.85
C ILE A 117 -15.41 5.65 15.67
N ALA A 118 -16.67 5.64 16.11
CA ALA A 118 -17.58 4.51 15.85
C ALA A 118 -17.74 4.23 14.34
N GLY A 119 -17.59 5.26 13.50
CA GLY A 119 -17.60 5.12 12.06
C GLY A 119 -16.42 4.36 11.47
N PHE A 120 -15.31 4.17 12.22
CA PHE A 120 -14.17 3.35 11.81
C PHE A 120 -14.29 1.88 12.20
N GLU A 121 -15.13 1.57 13.19
CA GLU A 121 -15.47 0.20 13.60
C GLU A 121 -16.64 -0.40 12.81
N ASP A 122 -17.31 0.42 12.00
CA ASP A 122 -18.41 -0.04 11.16
C ASP A 122 -17.95 -1.18 10.24
N GLN A 123 -18.51 -2.36 10.46
CA GLN A 123 -18.06 -3.59 9.80
C GLN A 123 -18.09 -3.50 8.27
N LYS A 124 -19.07 -2.79 7.71
CA LYS A 124 -19.16 -2.58 6.26
C LYS A 124 -18.01 -1.72 5.74
N LYS A 125 -17.65 -0.64 6.44
CA LYS A 125 -16.49 0.19 6.09
C LYS A 125 -15.16 -0.52 6.32
N VAL A 126 -15.04 -1.30 7.39
CA VAL A 126 -13.84 -2.12 7.66
C VAL A 126 -13.63 -3.12 6.52
N ALA A 127 -14.68 -3.86 6.16
CA ALA A 127 -14.66 -4.80 5.04
C ALA A 127 -14.34 -4.10 3.71
N GLY A 128 -15.01 -2.97 3.42
CA GLY A 128 -14.75 -2.21 2.19
C GLY A 128 -13.37 -1.55 2.14
N GLY A 129 -12.75 -1.27 3.28
CA GLY A 129 -11.35 -0.82 3.37
C GLY A 129 -10.37 -1.96 3.06
N ARG A 130 -10.65 -3.15 3.57
CA ARG A 130 -9.85 -4.34 3.31
C ARG A 130 -9.98 -4.80 1.86
N GLU A 131 -11.19 -4.80 1.31
CA GLU A 131 -11.44 -5.13 -0.09
C GLU A 131 -10.68 -4.21 -1.05
N ALA A 132 -10.66 -2.89 -0.77
CA ALA A 132 -9.90 -1.94 -1.58
C ALA A 132 -8.38 -2.24 -1.58
N PHE A 133 -7.81 -2.64 -0.45
CA PHE A 133 -6.41 -3.06 -0.37
C PHE A 133 -6.15 -4.32 -1.22
N CYS A 134 -6.99 -5.35 -1.07
CA CYS A 134 -6.86 -6.60 -1.81
C CYS A 134 -6.97 -6.35 -3.33
N GLU A 135 -7.90 -5.50 -3.75
CA GLU A 135 -8.08 -5.13 -5.15
C GLU A 135 -6.87 -4.37 -5.70
N CYS A 136 -6.33 -3.39 -4.98
CA CYS A 136 -5.10 -2.69 -5.38
C CYS A 136 -3.93 -3.66 -5.56
N THR A 137 -3.78 -4.60 -4.62
CA THR A 137 -2.74 -5.63 -4.65
C THR A 137 -2.87 -6.51 -5.90
N ILE A 138 -4.05 -7.09 -6.13
CA ILE A 138 -4.31 -7.99 -7.27
C ILE A 138 -4.08 -7.26 -8.60
N ARG A 139 -4.59 -6.03 -8.74
CA ARG A 139 -4.40 -5.20 -9.93
C ARG A 139 -2.92 -4.95 -10.20
N CYS A 140 -2.17 -4.54 -9.18
CA CYS A 140 -0.73 -4.35 -9.28
C CYS A 140 -0.01 -5.62 -9.73
N CYS A 141 -0.24 -6.76 -9.07
CA CYS A 141 0.40 -8.02 -9.44
C CYS A 141 0.16 -8.38 -10.91
N ARG A 142 -1.10 -8.34 -11.37
CA ARG A 142 -1.46 -8.71 -12.75
C ARG A 142 -0.91 -7.72 -13.78
N LEU A 143 -0.93 -6.43 -13.49
CA LEU A 143 -0.32 -5.40 -14.34
C LEU A 143 1.19 -5.59 -14.48
N HIS A 144 1.88 -5.95 -13.40
CA HIS A 144 3.32 -6.19 -13.46
C HIS A 144 3.65 -7.43 -14.31
N ILE A 145 2.87 -8.50 -14.19
CA ILE A 145 3.05 -9.68 -15.06
C ILE A 145 2.85 -9.31 -16.54
N TYR A 146 1.79 -8.56 -16.87
CA TYR A 146 1.58 -8.05 -18.22
C TYR A 146 2.76 -7.19 -18.72
N TYR A 147 3.25 -6.27 -17.88
CA TYR A 147 4.40 -5.44 -18.18
C TYR A 147 5.64 -6.29 -18.50
N LEU A 148 5.95 -7.28 -17.66
CA LEU A 148 7.16 -8.10 -17.79
C LEU A 148 7.19 -8.89 -19.09
N CYS A 149 6.05 -9.36 -19.61
CA CYS A 149 5.99 -10.07 -20.90
C CYS A 149 6.54 -9.22 -22.07
N ALA A 150 6.40 -7.90 -22.03
CA ALA A 150 6.87 -6.99 -23.08
C ALA A 150 8.16 -6.23 -22.72
N ALA A 151 8.65 -6.39 -21.50
CA ALA A 151 9.79 -5.67 -20.97
C ALA A 151 11.11 -6.42 -21.22
N GLU A 152 12.24 -5.71 -21.11
CA GLU A 152 13.57 -6.34 -21.17
C GLU A 152 13.81 -7.27 -19.98
N GLU A 153 13.09 -7.04 -18.88
CA GLU A 153 13.13 -7.84 -17.66
C GLU A 153 12.20 -9.07 -17.70
N SER A 154 11.75 -9.51 -18.88
CA SER A 154 10.88 -10.70 -19.02
C SER A 154 11.45 -11.96 -18.36
N CYS A 155 12.78 -12.05 -18.26
CA CYS A 155 13.50 -13.11 -17.55
C CYS A 155 13.14 -13.22 -16.05
N LEU A 156 12.51 -12.19 -15.46
CA LEU A 156 12.06 -12.18 -14.07
C LEU A 156 10.70 -12.85 -13.89
N LEU A 157 9.92 -13.12 -14.95
CA LEU A 157 8.61 -13.76 -14.87
C LEU A 157 8.61 -15.05 -14.03
N PRO A 158 9.55 -16.01 -14.21
CA PRO A 158 9.56 -17.24 -13.43
C PRO A 158 9.75 -17.03 -11.92
N VAL A 159 10.36 -15.90 -11.53
CA VAL A 159 10.57 -15.56 -10.11
C VAL A 159 9.40 -14.74 -9.58
N ARG A 160 8.83 -13.83 -10.38
CA ARG A 160 7.77 -12.90 -9.96
C ARG A 160 6.40 -13.58 -9.88
N LEU A 161 6.08 -14.48 -10.79
CA LEU A 161 4.80 -15.20 -10.79
C LEU A 161 4.55 -15.97 -9.48
N PRO A 162 5.45 -16.84 -8.99
CA PRO A 162 5.26 -17.52 -7.72
C PRO A 162 5.42 -16.60 -6.50
N ALA A 163 6.15 -15.48 -6.64
CA ALA A 163 6.29 -14.48 -5.59
C ALA A 163 4.98 -13.72 -5.36
N PHE A 164 4.22 -13.39 -6.42
CA PHE A 164 2.92 -12.72 -6.30
C PHE A 164 1.76 -13.67 -6.01
N PHE A 165 1.87 -14.93 -6.40
CA PHE A 165 0.78 -15.90 -6.31
C PHE A 165 1.29 -17.18 -5.64
N PRO A 166 1.31 -17.24 -4.31
CA PRO A 166 1.92 -18.34 -3.56
C PRO A 166 1.14 -19.66 -3.70
N GLY A 167 -0.14 -19.60 -4.08
CA GLY A 167 -0.94 -20.80 -4.38
C GLY A 167 -0.56 -21.52 -5.68
N LEU A 168 0.40 -21.00 -6.45
CA LEU A 168 0.93 -21.67 -7.63
C LEU A 168 1.94 -22.77 -7.23
N PRO A 169 1.92 -23.94 -7.92
CA PRO A 169 2.87 -25.00 -7.65
C PRO A 169 4.31 -24.52 -7.91
N ARG A 170 5.18 -24.74 -6.93
CA ARG A 170 6.61 -24.41 -7.01
C ARG A 170 7.43 -25.65 -7.36
N LYS A 171 8.64 -25.43 -7.88
CA LYS A 171 9.59 -26.52 -8.07
C LYS A 171 10.06 -27.05 -6.71
N ASP A 172 10.23 -28.36 -6.62
CA ASP A 172 10.66 -29.03 -5.39
C ASP A 172 11.96 -28.40 -4.86
N GLY A 173 11.94 -27.97 -3.58
CA GLY A 173 13.10 -27.37 -2.91
C GLY A 173 13.15 -25.83 -2.88
N GLU A 174 12.22 -25.13 -3.54
CA GLU A 174 12.08 -23.68 -3.38
C GLU A 174 11.32 -23.33 -2.09
N ALA A 175 11.98 -22.61 -1.17
CA ALA A 175 11.35 -22.14 0.06
C ALA A 175 10.12 -21.27 -0.24
N GLU A 176 9.14 -21.28 0.66
CA GLU A 176 8.01 -20.34 0.67
C GLU A 176 8.52 -18.90 0.83
N ARG A 177 8.90 -18.24 -0.26
CA ARG A 177 8.89 -16.77 -0.38
C ARG A 177 7.44 -16.30 -0.24
N THR A 178 7.05 -15.95 0.97
CA THR A 178 5.82 -15.23 1.27
C THR A 178 6.19 -13.77 1.43
N ASP A 179 6.06 -13.00 0.35
CA ASP A 179 6.17 -11.55 0.43
C ASP A 179 5.21 -11.05 1.52
N GLN A 180 5.64 -10.02 2.25
CA GLN A 180 4.99 -9.59 3.50
C GLN A 180 3.52 -9.21 3.27
N PHE A 181 3.19 -8.73 2.07
CA PHE A 181 1.84 -8.36 1.72
C PHE A 181 0.83 -9.54 1.76
N HIS A 182 1.29 -10.79 1.74
CA HIS A 182 0.43 -11.98 1.84
C HIS A 182 0.01 -12.37 3.26
N TRP A 183 0.76 -11.94 4.28
CA TRP A 183 0.74 -12.59 5.60
C TRP A 183 -0.64 -12.65 6.25
N ASP A 184 -1.47 -11.64 6.00
CA ASP A 184 -2.74 -11.50 6.69
C ASP A 184 -3.97 -11.72 5.80
N PHE A 185 -3.82 -12.39 4.65
CA PHE A 185 -4.97 -12.67 3.80
C PHE A 185 -5.91 -13.70 4.45
N SER A 186 -7.21 -13.43 4.41
CA SER A 186 -8.24 -14.42 4.77
C SER A 186 -8.25 -15.58 3.78
N LYS A 187 -8.99 -16.66 4.05
CA LYS A 187 -9.12 -17.77 3.10
C LYS A 187 -9.81 -17.32 1.81
N GLU A 188 -10.81 -16.46 1.92
CA GLU A 188 -11.57 -15.90 0.81
C GLU A 188 -10.71 -14.94 -0.02
N GLU A 189 -9.89 -14.12 0.65
CA GLU A 189 -8.93 -13.22 -0.01
C GLU A 189 -7.83 -14.01 -0.73
N ARG A 190 -7.31 -15.06 -0.11
CA ARG A 190 -6.38 -16.00 -0.76
C ARG A 190 -7.00 -16.65 -1.99
N ALA A 191 -8.25 -17.10 -1.90
CA ALA A 191 -8.95 -17.68 -3.06
C ALA A 191 -9.08 -16.69 -4.24
N LYS A 192 -9.32 -15.40 -3.97
CA LYS A 192 -9.31 -14.36 -5.01
C LYS A 192 -7.91 -14.17 -5.62
N LEU A 193 -6.88 -14.15 -4.78
CA LEU A 193 -5.49 -14.05 -5.22
C LEU A 193 -5.06 -15.27 -6.06
N ASP A 194 -5.44 -16.47 -5.65
CA ASP A 194 -5.17 -17.72 -6.37
C ASP A 194 -5.86 -17.75 -7.73
N GLU A 195 -7.11 -17.26 -7.81
CA GLU A 195 -7.80 -17.11 -9.08
C GLU A 195 -7.06 -16.12 -9.99
N ALA A 196 -6.66 -14.96 -9.48
CA ALA A 196 -5.84 -14.01 -10.22
C ALA A 196 -4.51 -14.63 -10.69
N GLY A 197 -3.89 -15.49 -9.87
CA GLY A 197 -2.70 -16.26 -10.22
C GLY A 197 -2.94 -17.22 -11.36
N ARG A 198 -4.03 -18.01 -11.32
CA ARG A 198 -4.43 -18.91 -12.42
C ARG A 198 -4.63 -18.15 -13.72
N GLN A 199 -5.34 -17.02 -13.69
CA GLN A 199 -5.55 -16.19 -14.87
C GLN A 199 -4.22 -15.64 -15.42
N SER A 200 -3.28 -15.27 -14.54
CA SER A 200 -1.96 -14.79 -14.95
C SER A 200 -1.11 -15.89 -15.58
N VAL A 201 -1.16 -17.13 -15.06
CA VAL A 201 -0.49 -18.29 -15.67
C VAL A 201 -1.05 -18.58 -17.07
N LEU A 202 -2.39 -18.57 -17.22
CA LEU A 202 -3.03 -18.79 -18.52
C LEU A 202 -2.60 -17.72 -19.52
N PHE A 203 -2.58 -16.46 -19.11
CA PHE A 203 -2.10 -15.35 -19.93
C PHE A 203 -0.63 -15.55 -20.38
N VAL A 204 0.29 -15.82 -19.44
CA VAL A 204 1.72 -16.03 -19.76
C VAL A 204 1.90 -17.21 -20.72
N LYS A 205 1.08 -18.26 -20.60
CA LYS A 205 1.12 -19.38 -21.53
C LYS A 205 0.69 -18.96 -22.95
N GLU A 206 -0.43 -18.27 -23.08
CA GLU A 206 -0.92 -17.77 -24.39
C GLU A 206 0.09 -16.81 -25.02
N GLU A 207 0.68 -15.94 -24.20
CA GLU A 207 1.71 -14.99 -24.60
C GLU A 207 2.96 -15.70 -25.12
N SER A 208 3.48 -16.69 -24.39
CA SER A 208 4.66 -17.44 -24.81
C SER A 208 4.43 -18.24 -26.10
N GLU A 209 3.25 -18.82 -26.30
CA GLU A 209 2.89 -19.49 -27.56
C GLU A 209 2.88 -18.49 -28.74
N TRP A 210 2.36 -17.29 -28.51
CA TRP A 210 2.37 -16.22 -29.51
C TRP A 210 3.78 -15.69 -29.80
N GLU A 211 4.61 -15.49 -28.77
CA GLU A 211 6.00 -15.05 -28.90
C GLU A 211 6.80 -16.03 -29.77
N GLN A 212 6.65 -17.34 -29.55
CA GLN A 212 7.32 -18.37 -30.37
C GLN A 212 6.93 -18.30 -31.85
N ILE A 213 5.65 -18.06 -32.15
CA ILE A 213 5.17 -17.88 -33.53
C ILE A 213 5.77 -16.60 -34.13
N PHE A 214 5.76 -15.50 -33.37
CA PHE A 214 6.31 -14.22 -33.80
C PHE A 214 7.81 -14.31 -34.08
N GLU A 215 8.58 -14.92 -33.19
CA GLU A 215 10.01 -15.17 -33.38
C GLU A 215 10.30 -16.03 -34.60
N THR A 216 9.52 -17.10 -34.80
CA THR A 216 9.67 -18.00 -35.95
C THR A 216 9.43 -17.25 -37.25
N TYR A 217 8.38 -16.43 -37.30
CA TYR A 217 8.10 -15.55 -38.44
C TYR A 217 9.24 -14.55 -38.67
N TRP A 218 9.75 -13.91 -37.63
CA TRP A 218 10.84 -12.93 -37.73
C TRP A 218 12.11 -13.55 -38.30
N LYS A 219 12.52 -14.69 -37.74
CA LYS A 219 13.70 -15.47 -38.18
C LYS A 219 13.55 -15.95 -39.62
N ALA A 220 12.36 -16.42 -40.02
CA ALA A 220 12.10 -16.90 -41.38
C ALA A 220 12.22 -15.80 -42.45
N ASN A 221 12.02 -14.53 -42.08
CA ASN A 221 12.23 -13.38 -42.97
C ASN A 221 13.69 -12.89 -43.00
N GLY A 222 14.61 -13.54 -42.27
CA GLY A 222 16.04 -13.19 -42.24
C GLY A 222 16.34 -11.90 -41.49
N TRP A 223 15.44 -11.44 -40.62
CA TRP A 223 15.62 -10.21 -39.84
C TRP A 223 16.44 -10.47 -38.56
N LEU A 224 17.21 -9.46 -38.15
CA LEU A 224 18.05 -9.52 -36.95
C LEU A 224 17.22 -9.29 -35.68
N MET A 225 17.63 -9.92 -34.56
CA MET A 225 17.05 -9.70 -33.24
C MET A 225 17.74 -8.51 -32.56
N ASP A 226 17.44 -7.31 -33.03
CA ASP A 226 18.02 -6.05 -32.56
C ASP A 226 16.97 -5.12 -31.93
N SER A 227 17.28 -3.83 -31.79
CA SER A 227 16.33 -2.85 -31.26
C SER A 227 15.03 -2.75 -32.07
N ALA A 228 15.07 -2.99 -33.39
CA ALA A 228 13.89 -2.95 -34.24
C ALA A 228 12.97 -4.15 -33.98
N TYR A 229 13.55 -5.32 -33.63
CA TYR A 229 12.77 -6.45 -33.13
C TYR A 229 12.01 -6.07 -31.85
N ASN A 230 12.71 -5.54 -30.84
CA ASN A 230 12.09 -5.19 -29.55
C ASN A 230 10.97 -4.16 -29.69
N GLU A 231 11.17 -3.11 -30.50
CA GLU A 231 10.14 -2.10 -30.75
C GLU A 231 8.92 -2.72 -31.46
N THR A 232 9.16 -3.54 -32.47
CA THR A 232 8.09 -4.21 -33.21
C THR A 232 7.35 -5.21 -32.35
N PHE A 233 8.06 -5.98 -31.53
CA PHE A 233 7.51 -6.91 -30.56
C PHE A 233 6.55 -6.19 -29.61
N ARG A 234 7.02 -5.13 -28.92
CA ARG A 234 6.19 -4.34 -27.98
C ARG A 234 4.94 -3.78 -28.65
N LYS A 235 5.06 -3.24 -29.88
CA LYS A 235 3.92 -2.71 -30.63
C LYS A 235 2.92 -3.80 -31.01
N LYS A 236 3.39 -4.98 -31.45
CA LYS A 236 2.53 -6.10 -31.83
C LYS A 236 1.90 -6.77 -30.61
N PHE A 237 2.64 -6.87 -29.52
CA PHE A 237 2.16 -7.35 -28.22
C PHE A 237 1.00 -6.47 -27.73
N ALA A 238 1.18 -5.15 -27.66
CA ALA A 238 0.14 -4.22 -27.22
C ALA A 238 -1.10 -4.22 -28.14
N ALA A 239 -0.95 -4.56 -29.42
CA ALA A 239 -2.07 -4.71 -30.35
C ALA A 239 -2.79 -6.07 -30.22
N ARG A 240 -2.10 -7.10 -29.70
CA ARG A 240 -2.61 -8.47 -29.57
C ARG A 240 -3.26 -8.70 -28.20
N PHE A 241 -2.64 -8.18 -27.14
CA PHE A 241 -3.00 -8.44 -25.76
C PHE A 241 -3.40 -7.14 -25.07
N GLU A 242 -4.66 -7.08 -24.65
CA GLU A 242 -5.15 -5.99 -23.82
C GLU A 242 -4.60 -6.13 -22.39
N PRO A 243 -4.16 -5.03 -21.75
CA PRO A 243 -3.80 -5.04 -20.34
C PRO A 243 -4.95 -5.59 -19.48
N PRO A 244 -4.67 -6.37 -18.41
CA PRO A 244 -5.73 -6.92 -17.56
C PRO A 244 -6.50 -5.85 -16.78
N TYR A 245 -5.90 -4.66 -16.63
CA TYR A 245 -6.49 -3.48 -16.00
C TYR A 245 -5.95 -2.22 -16.67
N ASP A 246 -6.69 -1.12 -16.55
CA ASP A 246 -6.18 0.19 -16.93
C ASP A 246 -5.18 0.71 -15.87
N ALA A 247 -4.05 1.23 -16.33
CA ALA A 247 -2.98 1.70 -15.46
C ALA A 247 -3.42 2.96 -14.69
N ASP A 248 -4.05 3.91 -15.36
CA ASP A 248 -4.49 5.17 -14.75
C ASP A 248 -5.63 4.93 -13.75
N GLU A 249 -6.57 4.04 -14.07
CA GLU A 249 -7.60 3.59 -13.14
C GLU A 249 -6.97 2.96 -11.89
N THR A 250 -5.95 2.12 -12.07
CA THR A 250 -5.24 1.49 -10.93
C THR A 250 -4.56 2.54 -10.05
N VAL A 251 -3.94 3.57 -10.64
CA VAL A 251 -3.39 4.71 -9.89
C VAL A 251 -4.50 5.41 -9.08
N GLN A 252 -5.65 5.68 -9.68
CA GLN A 252 -6.79 6.31 -9.00
C GLN A 252 -7.32 5.47 -7.83
N TRP A 253 -7.40 4.15 -8.00
CA TRP A 253 -7.79 3.21 -6.93
C TRP A 253 -6.82 3.27 -5.75
N ILE A 254 -5.52 3.26 -6.05
CA ILE A 254 -4.47 3.38 -5.03
C ILE A 254 -4.61 4.72 -4.30
N GLU A 255 -4.72 5.84 -5.01
CA GLU A 255 -4.87 7.16 -4.39
C GLU A 255 -6.11 7.26 -3.49
N ALA A 256 -7.24 6.71 -3.93
CA ALA A 256 -8.47 6.67 -3.16
C ALA A 256 -8.30 5.86 -1.86
N TYR A 257 -7.58 4.73 -1.94
CA TYR A 257 -7.24 3.91 -0.77
C TYR A 257 -6.31 4.67 0.19
N LEU A 258 -5.22 5.27 -0.30
CA LEU A 258 -4.28 6.06 0.51
C LEU A 258 -4.99 7.18 1.25
N LYS A 259 -5.80 7.96 0.52
CA LYS A 259 -6.57 9.07 1.08
C LYS A 259 -7.51 8.59 2.18
N ARG A 260 -8.11 7.40 2.04
CA ARG A 260 -8.99 6.84 3.08
C ARG A 260 -8.22 6.54 4.37
N VAL A 261 -7.03 5.95 4.25
CA VAL A 261 -6.19 5.60 5.42
C VAL A 261 -5.59 6.84 6.06
N GLU A 262 -5.04 7.78 5.27
CA GLU A 262 -4.55 9.09 5.76
C GLU A 262 -5.64 9.80 6.57
N ASN A 263 -6.85 9.94 6.02
CA ASN A 263 -7.97 10.59 6.71
C ASN A 263 -8.36 9.92 8.02
N MET A 264 -8.23 8.60 8.11
CA MET A 264 -8.54 7.87 9.35
C MET A 264 -7.48 8.18 10.41
N VAL A 265 -6.20 8.10 10.05
CA VAL A 265 -5.09 8.41 10.96
C VAL A 265 -5.18 9.86 11.43
N ASP A 266 -5.35 10.82 10.51
CA ASP A 266 -5.47 12.24 10.83
C ASP A 266 -6.62 12.55 11.80
N ARG A 267 -7.76 11.90 11.59
CA ARG A 267 -8.93 12.08 12.46
C ARG A 267 -8.72 11.47 13.83
N LEU A 268 -8.02 10.35 13.93
CA LEU A 268 -7.67 9.76 15.22
C LEU A 268 -6.65 10.63 15.95
N GLU A 269 -5.57 11.07 15.30
CA GLU A 269 -4.59 12.01 15.86
C GLU A 269 -5.26 13.31 16.34
N GLY A 270 -6.17 13.87 15.55
CA GLY A 270 -6.88 15.11 15.88
C GLY A 270 -7.71 15.04 17.17
N VAL A 271 -8.26 13.88 17.53
CA VAL A 271 -9.01 13.70 18.79
C VAL A 271 -8.09 13.84 20.01
N PHE A 272 -6.82 13.41 19.90
CA PHE A 272 -5.88 13.37 21.02
C PHE A 272 -4.92 14.57 21.06
N ASN A 273 -4.71 15.24 19.92
CA ASN A 273 -3.84 16.42 19.83
C ASN A 273 -4.53 17.74 20.19
N ASP A 274 -5.86 17.78 20.35
CA ASP A 274 -6.55 18.98 20.81
C ASP A 274 -6.09 19.32 22.25
N SER A 275 -5.23 20.34 22.33
CA SER A 275 -4.33 20.81 23.40
C SER A 275 -4.91 21.08 24.80
N LYS A 276 -6.10 20.57 25.13
CA LYS A 276 -6.64 20.53 26.49
C LYS A 276 -6.40 19.18 27.20
N VAL A 277 -5.73 18.22 26.56
CA VAL A 277 -5.52 16.86 27.08
C VAL A 277 -4.12 16.64 27.68
N ALA A 278 -3.15 17.50 27.37
CA ALA A 278 -1.76 17.29 27.78
C ALA A 278 -1.49 17.45 29.29
N GLU A 279 -2.39 18.10 30.06
CA GLU A 279 -2.16 18.35 31.49
C GLU A 279 -2.86 17.37 32.45
N THR A 280 -3.69 16.45 31.95
CA THR A 280 -4.42 15.54 32.86
C THR A 280 -4.29 14.09 32.40
N ARG A 281 -3.18 13.47 32.83
CA ARG A 281 -2.97 12.02 33.04
C ARG A 281 -3.45 11.09 31.92
N TYR A 282 -2.56 10.86 30.95
CA TYR A 282 -2.43 9.58 30.25
C TYR A 282 -1.00 9.05 30.38
N SER A 283 -0.49 8.90 31.61
CA SER A 283 0.82 8.28 31.85
C SER A 283 0.83 6.76 31.65
N SER A 284 -0.33 6.13 31.39
CA SER A 284 -0.46 4.69 31.11
C SER A 284 -0.91 4.36 29.68
N LEU A 285 -1.29 5.37 28.88
CA LEU A 285 -1.53 5.25 27.44
C LEU A 285 -0.63 6.26 26.74
N SER A 286 0.68 6.11 26.94
CA SER A 286 1.66 6.83 26.14
C SER A 286 1.38 6.54 24.66
N LEU A 287 1.42 7.57 23.82
CA LEU A 287 1.45 7.46 22.36
C LEU A 287 2.62 6.59 21.85
N SER A 288 3.57 6.20 22.71
CA SER A 288 4.54 5.13 22.42
C SER A 288 3.90 3.74 22.30
N ALA A 289 2.66 3.54 22.74
CA ALA A 289 1.87 2.33 22.49
C ALA A 289 1.30 2.25 21.06
N LEU A 290 1.60 3.24 20.20
CA LEU A 290 1.40 3.14 18.74
C LEU A 290 2.53 2.35 18.05
N SER A 291 3.48 1.80 18.83
CA SER A 291 4.52 0.90 18.35
C SER A 291 3.91 -0.41 17.82
N LEU A 292 4.26 -0.77 16.58
CA LEU A 292 4.02 -2.07 15.99
C LEU A 292 4.93 -3.06 16.72
N ASP A 293 4.35 -3.95 17.52
CA ASP A 293 5.08 -5.15 17.94
C ASP A 293 5.48 -5.92 16.68
N ALA A 294 6.79 -6.02 16.46
CA ALA A 294 7.36 -6.83 15.41
C ALA A 294 7.11 -8.30 15.76
N SER A 295 6.20 -8.93 15.02
CA SER A 295 6.03 -10.37 14.90
C SER A 295 5.79 -10.71 13.45
#